data_AF-A0A0S7WVJ1-F1
#
_entry.id   AF-A0A0S7WVJ1-F1
#
_cell.length_a   1.000
_cell.length_b   1.000
_cell.length_c   1.000
_cell.angle_alpha   90.00
_cell.angle_beta   90.00
_cell.angle_gamma   90.00
#
_symmetry.space_group_name_H-M   'P 1'
#
loop_
_entity.id
_entity.type
_entity.pdbx_description
1 polymer ?
#
loop_
_entity_poly.entity_id
_entity_poly.type
_entity_poly.pdbx_seq_one_letter_code
_entity_poly.pdbx_strand_id
1 'polypeptide(L)'
;YIIDRAVYHSVPMRREPNHFDLLHEARRRWKFVLPNCQLQTLEYHVCRRRRVGDLPGSLIPDAYHRYVKTGNARQMLDVIHHNALDLITMAELMLFMLQGGDLVWE
;
A
#
# COMPACT_ATOMS: atom_id res chain seq x y z
N TYR A 1 -15.58 0.92 -1.18
CA TYR A 1 -15.13 -0.47 -0.92
C TYR A 1 -15.36 -0.92 0.52
N ILE A 2 -14.60 -0.46 1.53
CA ILE A 2 -14.71 -0.99 2.92
C ILE A 2 -16.11 -0.78 3.49
N ILE A 3 -16.69 0.42 3.31
CA ILE A 3 -18.06 0.72 3.74
C ILE A 3 -19.06 -0.22 3.06
N ASP A 4 -18.93 -0.43 1.75
CA ASP A 4 -19.83 -1.32 1.00
C ASP A 4 -19.74 -2.77 1.50
N ARG A 5 -18.52 -3.24 1.82
CA ARG A 5 -18.29 -4.57 2.42
C ARG A 5 -18.89 -4.67 3.82
N ALA A 6 -18.75 -3.63 4.64
CA ALA A 6 -19.34 -3.57 5.97
C ALA A 6 -20.87 -3.63 5.90
N VAL A 7 -21.49 -2.89 4.98
CA VAL A 7 -22.94 -2.96 4.72
C VAL A 7 -23.35 -4.36 4.26
N TYR A 8 -22.65 -4.94 3.28
CA TYR A 8 -22.96 -6.28 2.76
C TYR A 8 -22.89 -7.36 3.84
N HIS A 9 -21.91 -7.29 4.73
CA HIS A 9 -21.74 -8.24 5.83
C HIS A 9 -22.46 -7.82 7.13
N SER A 10 -23.25 -6.74 7.10
CA SER A 10 -23.94 -6.18 8.28
C SER A 10 -23.00 -5.95 9.48
N VAL A 11 -21.75 -5.55 9.19
CA VAL A 11 -20.77 -5.19 10.21
C VAL A 11 -20.93 -3.69 10.50
N PRO A 12 -21.25 -3.29 11.74
CA PRO A 12 -21.34 -1.88 12.09
C PRO A 12 -19.96 -1.22 11.94
N MET A 13 -19.91 -0.07 11.27
CA MET A 13 -18.66 0.65 11.03
C MET A 13 -18.84 2.12 11.36
N ARG A 14 -17.99 2.63 12.26
CA ARG A 14 -17.92 4.07 12.56
C ARG A 14 -17.00 4.74 11.53
N ARG A 15 -17.42 5.88 10.99
CA ARG A 15 -16.53 6.70 10.16
C ARG A 15 -15.59 7.48 11.07
N GLU A 16 -14.29 7.28 10.87
CA GLU A 16 -13.27 8.15 11.47
C GLU A 16 -13.25 9.49 10.74
N PRO A 17 -13.33 10.63 11.44
CA PRO A 17 -13.42 11.94 10.80
C PRO A 17 -12.09 12.39 10.18
N ASN A 18 -10.96 11.88 10.68
CA ASN A 18 -9.62 12.31 10.26
C ASN A 18 -8.98 11.23 9.40
N HIS A 19 -8.97 11.43 8.09
CA HIS A 19 -8.28 10.57 7.13
C HIS A 19 -7.15 11.35 6.45
N PHE A 20 -5.92 10.89 6.65
CA PHE A 20 -4.75 11.45 5.99
C PHE A 20 -4.41 10.64 4.73
N ASP A 21 -4.71 11.21 3.57
CA ASP A 21 -4.45 10.56 2.28
C ASP A 21 -2.99 10.80 1.84
N LEU A 22 -2.15 9.78 2.03
CA LEU A 22 -0.74 9.82 1.64
C LEU A 22 -0.54 10.00 0.13
N LEU A 23 -1.47 9.53 -0.71
CA LEU A 23 -1.34 9.70 -2.15
C LEU A 23 -1.57 11.16 -2.55
N HIS A 24 -2.48 11.85 -1.88
CA HIS A 24 -2.68 13.28 -2.06
C HIS A 24 -1.39 14.05 -1.76
N GLU A 25 -0.79 13.81 -0.59
CA GLU A 25 0.46 14.48 -0.19
C GLU A 25 1.66 14.10 -1.05
N ALA A 26 1.78 12.81 -1.40
CA ALA A 26 2.85 12.35 -2.29
C ALA A 26 2.79 13.04 -3.67
N ARG A 27 1.60 13.24 -4.23
CA ARG A 27 1.43 13.95 -5.51
C ARG A 27 1.79 15.42 -5.39
N ARG A 28 1.43 16.09 -4.28
CA ARG A 28 1.79 17.49 -4.06
C ARG A 28 3.29 17.70 -4.03
N ARG A 29 4.03 16.76 -3.43
CA ARG A 29 5.50 16.86 -3.28
C ARG A 29 6.26 16.34 -4.49
N TRP A 30 5.81 15.26 -5.10
CA TRP A 30 6.68 14.46 -5.99
C TRP A 30 6.17 14.21 -7.41
N LYS A 31 4.95 14.64 -7.76
CA LYS A 31 4.37 14.38 -9.09
C LYS A 31 5.25 14.85 -10.26
N PHE A 32 6.04 15.91 -10.07
CA PHE A 32 6.86 16.51 -11.12
C PHE A 32 8.33 16.06 -11.10
N VAL A 33 8.73 15.25 -10.12
CA VAL A 33 10.13 14.80 -9.94
C VAL A 33 10.29 13.29 -9.94
N LEU A 34 9.19 12.53 -9.77
CA LEU A 34 9.19 11.07 -9.87
C LEU A 34 8.41 10.60 -11.11
N PRO A 35 8.70 9.40 -11.65
CA PRO A 35 7.99 8.86 -12.81
C PRO A 35 6.47 8.71 -12.59
N ASN A 36 6.08 8.39 -11.35
CA ASN A 36 4.71 8.37 -10.88
C ASN A 36 4.68 8.35 -9.33
N CYS A 37 3.50 8.42 -8.74
CA CYS A 37 3.30 8.31 -7.28
C CYS A 37 2.65 6.97 -6.89
N GLN A 38 2.94 5.88 -7.61
CA GLN A 38 2.56 4.54 -7.15
C GLN A 38 3.41 4.18 -5.93
N LEU A 39 2.86 3.36 -5.02
CA LEU A 39 3.51 3.05 -3.75
C LEU A 39 4.91 2.44 -3.93
N GLN A 40 5.11 1.56 -4.92
CA GLN A 40 6.42 0.97 -5.23
C GLN A 40 7.44 2.02 -5.73
N THR A 41 7.00 3.01 -6.51
CA THR A 41 7.86 4.11 -6.97
C THR A 41 8.28 4.97 -5.78
N LEU A 42 7.35 5.27 -4.89
CA LEU A 42 7.62 6.03 -3.67
C LEU A 42 8.55 5.25 -2.72
N GLU A 43 8.33 3.95 -2.56
CA GLU A 43 9.19 3.08 -1.77
C GLU A 43 10.63 3.11 -2.28
N TYR A 44 10.81 3.03 -3.60
CA TYR A 44 12.14 3.03 -4.21
C TYR A 44 12.84 4.38 -4.07
N HIS A 45 12.18 5.47 -4.46
CA HIS A 45 12.82 6.78 -4.53
C HIS A 45 12.86 7.53 -3.19
N VAL A 46 11.88 7.32 -2.31
CA VAL A 46 11.76 8.02 -1.02
C VAL A 46 12.24 7.13 0.13
N CYS A 47 11.71 5.91 0.25
CA CYS A 47 12.08 4.98 1.33
C CYS A 47 13.38 4.21 1.07
N ARG A 48 13.98 4.34 -0.13
CA ARG A 48 15.22 3.69 -0.54
C ARG A 48 15.20 2.16 -0.41
N ARG A 49 14.02 1.56 -0.55
CA ARG A 49 13.84 0.11 -0.55
C ARG A 49 13.53 -0.42 -1.93
N ARG A 50 14.06 -1.59 -2.25
CA ARG A 50 13.75 -2.34 -3.47
C ARG A 50 13.11 -3.67 -3.09
N ARG A 51 11.89 -3.90 -3.56
CA ARG A 51 11.24 -5.21 -3.41
C ARG A 51 11.91 -6.25 -4.32
N VAL A 52 12.10 -7.45 -3.80
CA VAL A 52 12.60 -8.62 -4.55
C VAL A 52 11.64 -9.78 -4.29
N GLY A 53 11.22 -10.47 -5.35
CA GLY A 53 10.38 -11.67 -5.24
C GLY A 53 8.93 -11.41 -4.81
N ASP A 54 8.43 -10.18 -4.93
CA ASP A 54 7.06 -9.81 -4.57
C ASP A 54 6.04 -10.32 -5.61
N LEU A 55 4.84 -10.69 -5.15
CA LEU A 55 3.72 -11.00 -6.02
C LEU A 55 3.19 -9.67 -6.61
N PRO A 56 3.10 -9.53 -7.94
CA PRO A 56 2.47 -8.35 -8.54
C PRO A 56 1.07 -8.15 -7.95
N GLY A 57 0.75 -6.92 -7.52
CA GLY A 57 -0.52 -6.62 -6.85
C GLY A 57 -1.76 -7.01 -7.66
N SER A 58 -1.66 -6.99 -9.00
CA SER A 58 -2.71 -7.46 -9.91
C SER A 58 -3.05 -8.94 -9.78
N LEU A 59 -2.13 -9.77 -9.28
CA LEU A 59 -2.31 -11.22 -9.10
C LEU A 59 -2.85 -11.59 -7.71
N ILE A 60 -2.91 -10.65 -6.77
CA ILE A 60 -3.41 -10.87 -5.41
C ILE A 60 -4.87 -11.38 -5.41
N PRO A 61 -5.82 -10.81 -6.17
CA PRO A 61 -7.20 -11.29 -6.17
C PRO A 61 -7.31 -12.75 -6.63
N ASP A 62 -6.56 -13.13 -7.65
CA ASP A 62 -6.56 -14.50 -8.16
C ASP A 62 -5.93 -15.48 -7.18
N ALA A 63 -4.84 -15.10 -6.52
CA ALA A 63 -4.21 -15.90 -5.45
C ALA A 63 -5.19 -16.14 -4.30
N TYR A 64 -5.90 -15.10 -3.86
CA TYR A 64 -6.92 -15.21 -2.81
C TYR A 64 -8.10 -16.10 -3.23
N HIS A 65 -8.64 -15.92 -4.44
CA HIS A 65 -9.75 -16.76 -4.92
C HIS A 65 -9.35 -18.23 -5.09
N ARG A 66 -8.11 -18.52 -5.51
CA ARG A 66 -7.58 -19.89 -5.53
C ARG A 66 -7.53 -20.48 -4.12
N TYR A 67 -7.04 -19.72 -3.13
CA TYR A 67 -7.04 -20.15 -1.74
C TYR A 67 -8.45 -20.47 -1.25
N VAL A 68 -9.43 -19.58 -1.44
CA VAL A 68 -10.81 -19.79 -1.00
C VAL A 68 -11.43 -21.04 -1.64
N LYS A 69 -11.15 -21.31 -2.92
CA LYS A 69 -11.69 -22.48 -3.64
C LYS A 69 -11.03 -23.80 -3.26
N THR A 70 -9.73 -23.78 -2.96
CA THR A 70 -8.92 -25.02 -2.87
C THR A 70 -8.38 -25.30 -1.46
N GLY A 71 -8.41 -24.32 -0.56
CA GLY A 71 -7.72 -24.35 0.73
C GLY A 71 -6.19 -24.23 0.63
N ASN A 72 -5.60 -24.14 -0.56
CA ASN A 72 -4.16 -24.07 -0.73
C ASN A 72 -3.62 -22.67 -0.39
N ALA A 73 -2.99 -22.55 0.78
CA ALA A 73 -2.49 -21.28 1.31
C ALA A 73 -1.07 -20.90 0.84
N ARG A 74 -0.43 -21.65 -0.07
CA ARG A 74 0.97 -21.42 -0.44
C ARG A 74 1.25 -19.99 -0.92
N GLN A 75 0.38 -19.42 -1.75
CA GLN A 75 0.50 -18.05 -2.25
C GLN A 75 -0.02 -16.99 -1.27
N MET A 76 -0.71 -17.38 -0.20
CA MET A 76 -1.22 -16.42 0.79
C MET A 76 -0.09 -15.82 1.63
N LEU A 77 1.03 -16.53 1.80
CA LEU A 77 2.21 -15.97 2.45
C LEU A 77 2.74 -14.76 1.67
N ASP A 78 2.81 -14.86 0.35
CA ASP A 78 3.25 -13.75 -0.51
C ASP A 78 2.27 -12.57 -0.45
N VAL A 79 0.97 -12.84 -0.44
CA VAL A 79 -0.07 -11.81 -0.29
C VAL A 79 0.06 -11.08 1.05
N ILE A 80 0.26 -11.81 2.14
CA ILE A 80 0.42 -11.22 3.48
C ILE A 80 1.71 -10.39 3.54
N HIS A 81 2.80 -10.91 2.99
CA HIS A 81 4.08 -10.20 2.92
C HIS A 81 3.96 -8.91 2.11
N HIS A 82 3.29 -8.94 0.95
CA HIS A 82 3.01 -7.74 0.15
C HIS A 82 2.27 -6.66 0.96
N ASN A 83 1.18 -7.06 1.64
CA ASN A 83 0.39 -6.14 2.46
C ASN A 83 1.22 -5.56 3.61
N ALA A 84 2.10 -6.36 4.24
CA ALA A 84 2.97 -5.87 5.30
C ALA A 84 3.95 -4.80 4.78
N LEU A 85 4.57 -5.02 3.63
CA LEU A 85 5.46 -4.04 3.00
C LEU A 85 4.72 -2.76 2.59
N ASP A 86 3.48 -2.86 2.14
CA ASP A 86 2.64 -1.70 1.83
C ASP A 86 2.39 -0.84 3.07
N LEU A 87 2.01 -1.47 4.19
CA LEU A 87 1.79 -0.77 5.47
C LEU A 87 3.08 -0.11 5.99
N ILE A 88 4.22 -0.82 5.94
CA ILE A 88 5.52 -0.28 6.35
C ILE A 88 5.90 0.93 5.49
N THR A 89 5.72 0.82 4.18
CA THR A 89 6.00 1.94 3.25
C THR A 89 5.13 3.14 3.55
N MET A 90 3.82 2.94 3.78
CA MET A 90 2.93 4.04 4.14
C MET A 90 3.33 4.72 5.45
N ALA A 91 3.70 3.95 6.48
CA ALA A 91 4.13 4.49 7.77
C ALA A 91 5.41 5.33 7.64
N GLU A 92 6.38 4.87 6.86
CA GLU A 92 7.62 5.60 6.63
C GLU A 92 7.41 6.86 5.79
N LEU A 93 6.59 6.79 4.73
CA LEU A 93 6.24 7.97 3.95
C LEU A 93 5.59 9.03 4.83
N MET A 94 4.69 8.62 5.74
CA MET A 94 4.10 9.53 6.71
C MET A 94 5.15 10.18 7.62
N LEU A 95 6.08 9.40 8.16
CA LEU A 95 7.16 9.91 9.02
C LEU A 95 8.06 10.89 8.25
N PHE A 96 8.49 10.51 7.05
CA PHE A 96 9.30 11.35 6.16
C PHE A 96 8.59 12.67 5.86
N MET A 97 7.27 12.61 5.59
CA MET A 97 6.48 13.78 5.30
C MET A 97 6.36 14.75 6.48
N LEU A 98 6.27 14.23 7.69
CA LEU A 98 6.15 15.01 8.94
C LEU A 98 7.48 15.63 9.37
N GLN A 99 8.61 14.98 9.06
CA GLN A 99 9.94 15.49 9.39
C GLN A 99 10.45 16.58 8.42
N GLY A 100 9.68 16.89 7.36
CA GLY A 100 10.10 17.83 6.32
C GLY A 100 11.23 17.31 5.45
N GLY A 101 11.38 15.98 5.34
CA GLY A 101 12.38 15.38 4.45
C GLY A 101 12.11 15.75 2.99
N ASP A 102 13.19 16.07 2.26
CA ASP A 102 13.19 16.23 0.80
C ASP A 102 13.98 15.10 0.14
N LEU A 103 13.73 14.88 -1.15
CA LEU A 103 14.50 13.92 -1.96
C LEU A 103 15.98 14.34 -1.92
N VAL A 104 16.82 13.54 -1.27
CA VAL A 104 18.28 13.71 -1.33
C VAL A 104 18.77 13.09 -2.63
N TRP A 105 19.27 13.89 -3.57
CA TRP A 105 19.88 13.37 -4.80
C TRP A 105 21.27 12.77 -4.47
N GLU A 106 21.57 11.59 -5.03
CA GLU A 106 22.94 11.05 -5.14
C GLU A 106 23.55 11.49 -6.46
#